data_AF-A0A377WGC4-F1
#
_entry.id   AF-A0A377WGC4-F1
#
_cell.length_a   1.000
_cell.length_b   1.000
_cell.length_c   1.000
_cell.angle_alpha   90.00
_cell.angle_beta   90.00
_cell.angle_gamma   90.00
#
_symmetry.space_group_name_H-M   'P 1'
#
loop_
_entity.id
_entity.type
_entity.pdbx_description
1 polymer ?
#
loop_
_entity_poly.entity_id
_entity_poly.type
_entity_poly.pdbx_seq_one_letter_code
_entity_poly.pdbx_strand_id
1 'polypeptide(L)'
;MLSGFHIQQSQPTLEAMREKVNTCFQIIGLITCETSSDFRFDGAARALRSQERYRFTREQFTALCEEENWIRSEAPESFRNVALRSFSDGPLDIMDALPEHTLSLLSLFEGRFPSPGIEWNNVIKPQVETFLTGIRQTERKVRLYLNTHSSIAMLAGKCLGHKSGVEIELVQKGRMGDSIWSENESQDEPDAIIETETVGTGSDVAVVLSIARNALPKARAYILENQPDIGRIIHLTPANGHGQRSVKNGSHAVALAEQVSDVVTDADLPVEASLHIFSAAPNAVNFYLGQHTDFLGTCVFYELTFNANEMAPTFLHLRFNHHGTSTSVQRIFSKYQAD
;
A
#
# COMPACT_ATOMS: atom_id res chain seq x y z
N MET A 1 13.22 32.71 -34.30
CA MET A 1 12.07 32.09 -33.61
C MET A 1 12.36 30.60 -33.45
N LEU A 2 12.22 30.03 -32.26
CA LEU A 2 12.39 28.59 -32.02
C LEU A 2 11.18 27.84 -32.60
N SER A 3 11.31 27.28 -33.81
CA SER A 3 10.32 26.37 -34.38
C SER A 3 10.57 24.94 -33.86
N GLY A 4 9.55 24.30 -33.30
CA GLY A 4 9.63 22.92 -32.79
C GLY A 4 9.67 22.79 -31.26
N PHE A 5 9.69 23.91 -30.53
CA PHE A 5 9.59 23.89 -29.07
C PHE A 5 8.13 23.67 -28.64
N HIS A 6 7.82 22.48 -28.12
CA HIS A 6 6.51 22.14 -27.58
C HIS A 6 6.65 21.89 -26.08
N ILE A 7 5.92 22.63 -25.25
CA ILE A 7 5.79 22.30 -23.83
C ILE A 7 4.72 21.22 -23.72
N GLN A 8 5.11 19.96 -23.60
CA GLN A 8 4.19 18.88 -23.26
C GLN A 8 3.91 18.94 -21.76
N GLN A 9 2.65 19.22 -21.39
CA GLN A 9 2.21 19.03 -20.01
C GLN A 9 2.28 17.55 -19.63
N SER A 10 2.70 17.26 -18.40
CA SER A 10 2.75 15.92 -17.79
C SER A 10 3.95 15.02 -18.15
N GLN A 11 5.05 15.57 -18.66
CA GLN A 11 6.32 14.82 -18.69
C GLN A 11 6.89 14.68 -17.26
N PRO A 12 7.41 13.50 -16.86
CA PRO A 12 8.07 13.34 -15.57
C PRO A 12 9.30 14.27 -15.50
N THR A 13 9.60 14.78 -14.30
CA THR A 13 10.82 15.60 -14.10
C THR A 13 12.08 14.74 -14.31
N LEU A 14 13.24 15.38 -14.49
CA LEU A 14 14.51 14.65 -14.59
C LEU A 14 14.78 13.85 -13.32
N GLU A 15 14.44 14.40 -12.15
CA GLU A 15 14.52 13.73 -10.86
C GLU A 15 13.61 12.48 -10.84
N ALA A 16 12.36 12.61 -11.30
CA ALA A 16 11.43 11.49 -11.38
C ALA A 16 11.90 10.38 -12.33
N MET A 17 12.46 10.75 -13.49
CA MET A 17 13.03 9.78 -14.42
C MET A 17 14.24 9.05 -13.80
N ARG A 18 15.09 9.77 -13.08
CA ARG A 18 16.24 9.20 -12.36
C ARG A 18 15.79 8.24 -11.26
N GLU A 19 14.82 8.64 -10.43
CA GLU A 19 14.25 7.78 -9.38
C GLU A 19 13.69 6.47 -9.94
N LYS A 20 13.02 6.54 -11.10
CA LYS A 20 12.52 5.35 -11.77
C LYS A 20 13.66 4.41 -12.21
N VAL A 21 14.73 4.95 -12.80
CA VAL A 21 15.91 4.16 -13.18
C VAL A 21 16.57 3.56 -11.94
N ASN A 22 16.79 4.37 -10.90
CA ASN A 22 17.37 3.94 -9.63
C ASN A 22 16.57 2.79 -9.02
N THR A 23 15.25 2.90 -8.97
CA THR A 23 14.39 1.84 -8.43
C THR A 23 14.54 0.55 -9.23
N CYS A 24 14.44 0.60 -10.57
CA CYS A 24 14.64 -0.59 -11.40
C CYS A 24 16.03 -1.20 -11.20
N PHE A 25 17.07 -0.36 -11.13
CA PHE A 25 18.46 -0.79 -11.00
C PHE A 25 18.72 -1.40 -9.63
N GLN A 26 18.20 -0.77 -8.56
CA GLN A 26 18.26 -1.29 -7.20
C GLN A 26 17.53 -2.63 -7.06
N ILE A 27 16.40 -2.81 -7.75
CA ILE A 27 15.66 -4.09 -7.75
C ILE A 27 16.52 -5.24 -8.27
N ILE A 28 17.30 -5.00 -9.33
CA ILE A 28 18.11 -6.03 -10.00
C ILE A 28 19.59 -6.02 -9.59
N GLY A 29 19.97 -5.26 -8.56
CA GLY A 29 21.33 -5.25 -8.00
C GLY A 29 22.37 -4.38 -8.72
N LEU A 30 21.93 -3.40 -9.50
CA LEU A 30 22.80 -2.40 -10.13
C LEU A 30 22.97 -1.16 -9.23
N ILE A 31 24.04 -0.40 -9.49
CA ILE A 31 24.32 0.86 -8.81
C ILE A 31 23.23 1.91 -9.10
N THR A 32 23.00 2.80 -8.14
CA THR A 32 22.09 3.94 -8.27
C THR A 32 22.87 5.23 -8.57
N CYS A 33 22.16 6.22 -9.08
CA CYS A 33 22.66 7.57 -9.32
C CYS A 33 21.90 8.53 -8.39
N GLU A 34 22.51 8.95 -7.30
CA GLU A 34 21.82 9.74 -6.25
C GLU A 34 22.11 11.24 -6.33
N THR A 35 23.16 11.63 -7.06
CA THR A 35 23.52 13.06 -7.20
C THR A 35 22.93 13.66 -8.47
N SER A 36 22.47 14.91 -8.38
CA SER A 36 21.85 15.61 -9.51
C SER A 36 22.83 15.87 -10.67
N SER A 37 24.12 15.85 -10.40
CA SER A 37 25.23 16.05 -11.35
C SER A 37 25.71 14.77 -12.02
N ASP A 38 25.19 13.61 -11.64
CA ASP A 38 25.59 12.34 -12.20
C ASP A 38 24.66 11.93 -13.35
N PHE A 39 25.24 11.81 -14.53
CA PHE A 39 24.57 11.58 -15.81
C PHE A 39 25.08 10.30 -16.49
N ARG A 40 25.67 9.37 -15.73
CA ARG A 40 26.26 8.14 -16.30
C ARG A 40 25.27 7.35 -17.16
N PHE A 41 24.02 7.21 -16.69
CA PHE A 41 22.99 6.46 -17.41
C PHE A 41 22.47 7.22 -18.64
N ASP A 42 22.39 8.56 -18.58
CA ASP A 42 22.11 9.38 -19.75
C ASP A 42 23.21 9.26 -20.81
N GLY A 43 24.48 9.25 -20.36
CA GLY A 43 25.65 9.06 -21.21
C GLY A 43 25.60 7.71 -21.92
N ALA A 44 25.36 6.63 -21.17
CA ALA A 44 25.23 5.29 -21.74
C ALA A 44 24.02 5.16 -22.67
N ALA A 45 22.87 5.72 -22.32
CA ALA A 45 21.70 5.74 -23.21
C ALA A 45 22.00 6.45 -24.55
N ARG A 46 22.77 7.55 -24.53
CA ARG A 46 23.24 8.24 -25.74
C ARG A 46 24.21 7.38 -26.54
N ALA A 47 25.14 6.70 -25.88
CA ALA A 47 26.09 5.80 -26.53
C ALA A 47 25.37 4.64 -27.24
N LEU A 48 24.43 3.98 -26.55
CA LEU A 48 23.61 2.91 -27.12
C LEU A 48 22.80 3.38 -28.34
N ARG A 49 22.19 4.57 -28.25
CA ARG A 49 21.49 5.19 -29.39
C ARG A 49 22.42 5.44 -30.57
N SER A 50 23.63 5.94 -30.33
CA SER A 50 24.62 6.18 -31.40
C SER A 50 25.10 4.90 -32.09
N GLN A 51 25.11 3.79 -31.37
CA GLN A 51 25.43 2.46 -31.87
C GLN A 51 24.21 1.73 -32.48
N GLU A 52 23.05 2.39 -32.53
CA GLU A 52 21.76 1.80 -32.96
C GLU A 52 21.36 0.53 -32.18
N ARG A 53 21.82 0.40 -30.93
CA ARG A 53 21.49 -0.70 -30.03
C ARG A 53 20.28 -0.34 -29.16
N TYR A 54 19.11 -0.86 -29.51
CA TYR A 54 17.83 -0.56 -28.82
C TYR A 54 17.17 -1.77 -28.15
N ARG A 55 17.74 -2.96 -28.31
CA ARG A 55 17.19 -4.22 -27.80
C ARG A 55 18.31 -5.05 -27.20
N PHE A 56 18.00 -5.70 -26.09
CA PHE A 56 18.93 -6.55 -25.38
C PHE A 56 18.26 -7.88 -25.06
N THR A 57 18.99 -8.98 -25.23
CA THR A 57 18.73 -10.20 -24.46
C THR A 57 19.24 -10.03 -23.04
N ARG A 58 18.88 -10.94 -22.13
CA ARG A 58 19.41 -10.95 -20.76
C ARG A 58 20.93 -10.93 -20.76
N GLU A 59 21.55 -11.80 -21.55
CA GLU A 59 23.01 -11.96 -21.63
C GLU A 59 23.67 -10.69 -22.15
N GLN A 60 23.08 -10.05 -23.16
CA GLN A 60 23.60 -8.80 -23.72
C GLN A 60 23.50 -7.63 -22.73
N PHE A 61 22.44 -7.57 -21.92
CA PHE A 61 22.28 -6.55 -20.91
C PHE A 61 23.22 -6.78 -19.72
N THR A 62 23.40 -8.03 -19.30
CA THR A 62 24.38 -8.40 -18.26
C THR A 62 25.80 -8.00 -18.67
N ALA A 63 26.22 -8.33 -19.90
CA ALA A 63 27.55 -7.95 -20.41
C ALA A 63 27.74 -6.42 -20.42
N LEU A 64 26.72 -5.65 -20.84
CA LEU A 64 26.77 -4.19 -20.77
C LEU A 64 26.97 -3.68 -19.34
N CYS A 65 26.25 -4.26 -18.37
CA CYS A 65 26.37 -3.86 -16.97
C CYS A 65 27.75 -4.18 -16.39
N GLU A 66 28.37 -5.28 -16.82
CA GLU A 66 29.74 -5.64 -16.46
C GLU A 66 30.75 -4.66 -17.07
N GLU A 67 30.66 -4.39 -18.37
CA GLU A 67 31.53 -3.46 -19.11
C GLU A 67 31.50 -2.06 -18.51
N GLU A 68 30.31 -1.57 -18.15
CA GLU A 68 30.11 -0.25 -17.58
C GLU A 68 30.33 -0.18 -16.06
N ASN A 69 30.71 -1.30 -15.42
CA ASN A 69 30.89 -1.42 -13.97
C ASN A 69 29.65 -0.98 -13.18
N TRP A 70 28.46 -1.33 -13.67
CA TRP A 70 27.18 -0.99 -13.03
C TRP A 70 26.73 -2.01 -12.00
N ILE A 71 27.35 -3.18 -11.97
CA ILE A 71 27.07 -4.19 -10.95
C ILE A 71 27.63 -3.67 -9.61
N ARG A 72 26.80 -3.66 -8.56
CA ARG A 72 27.25 -3.26 -7.23
C ARG A 72 28.39 -4.18 -6.77
N SER A 73 29.44 -3.59 -6.22
CA SER A 73 30.60 -4.32 -5.67
C SER A 73 30.26 -5.12 -4.42
N GLU A 74 29.26 -4.66 -3.66
CA GLU A 74 28.62 -5.42 -2.60
C GLU A 74 27.40 -6.11 -3.19
N ALA A 75 27.23 -7.41 -2.94
CA ALA A 75 25.99 -8.08 -3.27
C ALA A 75 24.86 -7.27 -2.63
N PRO A 76 23.83 -6.83 -3.38
CA PRO A 76 22.69 -6.16 -2.76
C PRO A 76 22.18 -7.06 -1.63
N GLU A 77 21.75 -6.47 -0.52
CA GLU A 77 20.96 -7.26 0.42
C GLU A 77 19.83 -7.91 -0.39
N SER A 78 19.84 -9.24 -0.44
CA SER A 78 19.03 -9.96 -1.40
C SER A 78 17.61 -10.07 -0.85
N PHE A 79 16.83 -9.00 -0.99
CA PHE A 79 15.41 -9.04 -0.72
C PHE A 79 14.73 -9.96 -1.73
N ARG A 80 13.91 -10.90 -1.24
CA ARG A 80 13.08 -11.74 -2.10
C ARG A 80 11.88 -10.92 -2.57
N ASN A 81 11.74 -10.75 -3.88
CA ASN A 81 10.55 -10.14 -4.46
C ASN A 81 9.33 -11.07 -4.25
N VAL A 82 8.32 -10.55 -3.55
CA VAL A 82 7.05 -11.22 -3.27
C VAL A 82 5.92 -10.32 -3.71
N ALA A 83 4.93 -10.84 -4.44
CA ALA A 83 3.85 -10.03 -5.00
C ALA A 83 2.47 -10.54 -4.59
N LEU A 84 1.61 -9.64 -4.12
CA LEU A 84 0.18 -9.89 -3.95
C LEU A 84 -0.59 -9.05 -4.96
N ARG A 85 -1.62 -9.65 -5.56
CA ARG A 85 -2.44 -8.99 -6.58
C ARG A 85 -3.92 -9.24 -6.38
N SER A 86 -4.70 -8.17 -6.42
CA SER A 86 -6.16 -8.25 -6.52
C SER A 86 -6.76 -7.21 -7.45
N PHE A 87 -5.92 -6.44 -8.17
CA PHE A 87 -6.32 -5.57 -9.27
C PHE A 87 -5.58 -5.93 -10.56
N SER A 88 -6.32 -5.89 -11.67
CA SER A 88 -5.80 -6.13 -13.02
C SER A 88 -4.95 -4.97 -13.54
N ASP A 89 -5.04 -3.80 -12.91
CA ASP A 89 -4.42 -2.57 -13.42
C ASP A 89 -2.91 -2.54 -13.17
N GLY A 90 -2.16 -2.48 -14.26
CA GLY A 90 -0.73 -2.21 -14.28
C GLY A 90 0.08 -3.24 -15.05
N PRO A 91 1.30 -2.88 -15.49
CA PRO A 91 2.16 -3.78 -16.25
C PRO A 91 2.57 -5.02 -15.41
N LEU A 92 2.50 -6.20 -16.02
CA LEU A 92 2.78 -7.51 -15.39
C LEU A 92 4.27 -7.72 -15.10
N ASP A 93 5.12 -7.04 -15.86
CA ASP A 93 6.58 -7.17 -15.94
C ASP A 93 7.34 -6.41 -14.84
N ILE A 94 6.66 -5.58 -14.05
CA ILE A 94 7.31 -4.71 -13.04
C ILE A 94 7.57 -5.43 -11.70
N MET A 95 6.90 -6.55 -11.43
CA MET A 95 6.95 -7.18 -10.11
C MET A 95 8.22 -7.99 -9.84
N ASP A 96 8.93 -8.43 -10.90
CA ASP A 96 10.14 -9.27 -10.85
C ASP A 96 10.13 -10.38 -9.78
N ALA A 97 8.93 -10.91 -9.49
CA ALA A 97 8.67 -11.95 -8.50
C ALA A 97 8.46 -13.28 -9.22
N LEU A 98 9.04 -14.35 -8.68
CA LEU A 98 8.83 -15.69 -9.22
C LEU A 98 7.38 -16.14 -9.01
N PRO A 99 6.85 -17.07 -9.84
CA PRO A 99 5.48 -17.57 -9.70
C PRO A 99 5.15 -18.08 -8.29
N GLU A 100 6.07 -18.81 -7.64
CA GLU A 100 5.94 -19.31 -6.28
C GLU A 100 5.93 -18.21 -5.20
N HIS A 101 6.44 -17.02 -5.53
CA HIS A 101 6.41 -15.82 -4.70
C HIS A 101 5.33 -14.82 -5.13
N THR A 102 4.35 -15.27 -5.93
CA THR A 102 3.26 -14.44 -6.42
C THR A 102 1.89 -15.03 -6.08
N LEU A 103 1.10 -14.29 -5.32
CA LEU A 103 -0.31 -14.60 -5.07
C LEU A 103 -1.22 -13.72 -5.93
N SER A 104 -1.93 -14.34 -6.87
CA SER A 104 -2.93 -13.67 -7.70
C SER A 104 -4.35 -14.02 -7.24
N LEU A 105 -5.06 -13.02 -6.73
CA LEU A 105 -6.46 -13.09 -6.29
C LEU A 105 -7.42 -12.46 -7.30
N LEU A 106 -6.96 -12.13 -8.51
CA LEU A 106 -7.74 -11.41 -9.53
C LEU A 106 -9.08 -12.07 -9.86
N SER A 107 -9.12 -13.39 -9.90
CA SER A 107 -10.35 -14.16 -10.18
C SER A 107 -11.38 -14.10 -9.05
N LEU A 108 -11.00 -13.62 -7.87
CA LEU A 108 -11.86 -13.53 -6.69
C LEU A 108 -12.55 -12.17 -6.55
N PHE A 109 -12.25 -11.22 -7.44
CA PHE A 109 -12.80 -9.86 -7.40
C PHE A 109 -13.44 -9.46 -8.72
N GLU A 110 -14.55 -8.74 -8.63
CA GLU A 110 -15.16 -7.95 -9.69
C GLU A 110 -15.00 -6.47 -9.36
N GLY A 111 -14.00 -5.83 -9.99
CA GLY A 111 -13.64 -4.46 -9.68
C GLY A 111 -13.14 -4.34 -8.24
N ARG A 112 -13.88 -3.59 -7.40
CA ARG A 112 -13.54 -3.33 -6.00
C ARG A 112 -14.17 -4.29 -4.99
N PHE A 113 -14.95 -5.25 -5.48
CA PHE A 113 -15.75 -6.14 -4.64
C PHE A 113 -15.38 -7.59 -4.87
N PRO A 114 -15.45 -8.46 -3.83
CA PRO A 114 -15.43 -9.89 -4.06
C PRO A 114 -16.50 -10.29 -5.08
N SER A 115 -16.15 -11.23 -5.98
CA SER A 115 -17.09 -11.73 -6.98
C SER A 115 -18.32 -12.36 -6.29
N PRO A 116 -19.50 -12.41 -6.95
CA PRO A 116 -20.70 -13.02 -6.38
C PRO A 116 -20.46 -14.43 -5.82
N GLY A 117 -20.81 -14.65 -4.55
CA GLY A 117 -20.61 -15.93 -3.85
C GLY A 117 -19.21 -16.15 -3.27
N ILE A 118 -18.27 -15.21 -3.46
CA ILE A 118 -16.95 -15.25 -2.83
C ILE A 118 -16.99 -14.52 -1.49
N GLU A 119 -16.84 -15.29 -0.41
CA GLU A 119 -16.81 -14.78 0.95
C GLU A 119 -15.39 -14.42 1.39
N TRP A 120 -15.20 -13.23 1.93
CA TRP A 120 -13.86 -12.78 2.32
C TRP A 120 -13.20 -13.70 3.38
N ASN A 121 -13.90 -13.95 4.49
CA ASN A 121 -13.33 -14.67 5.64
C ASN A 121 -13.01 -16.13 5.34
N ASN A 122 -13.75 -16.73 4.40
CA ASN A 122 -13.67 -18.17 4.14
C ASN A 122 -12.91 -18.49 2.85
N VAL A 123 -12.75 -17.53 1.93
CA VAL A 123 -12.10 -17.75 0.63
C VAL A 123 -10.86 -16.88 0.46
N ILE A 124 -10.98 -15.55 0.61
CA ILE A 124 -9.89 -14.62 0.30
C ILE A 124 -8.85 -14.59 1.41
N LYS A 125 -9.27 -14.35 2.66
CA LYS A 125 -8.39 -14.24 3.84
C LYS A 125 -7.51 -15.48 4.02
N PRO A 126 -8.03 -16.72 3.99
CA PRO A 126 -7.20 -17.91 4.18
C PRO A 126 -6.13 -18.08 3.10
N GLN A 127 -6.38 -17.65 1.85
CA GLN A 127 -5.38 -17.71 0.79
C GLN A 127 -4.21 -16.75 1.04
N VAL A 128 -4.51 -15.53 1.47
CA VAL A 128 -3.48 -14.54 1.86
C VAL A 128 -2.67 -15.03 3.06
N GLU A 129 -3.35 -15.50 4.11
CA GLU A 129 -2.72 -16.01 5.33
C GLU A 129 -1.83 -17.22 5.04
N THR A 130 -2.32 -18.18 4.26
CA THR A 130 -1.55 -19.39 3.90
C THR A 130 -0.31 -19.02 3.09
N PHE A 131 -0.47 -18.18 2.07
CA PHE A 131 0.63 -17.74 1.23
C PHE A 131 1.72 -17.02 2.05
N LEU A 132 1.34 -15.99 2.81
CA LEU A 132 2.30 -15.21 3.60
C LEU A 132 2.91 -16.00 4.76
N THR A 133 2.18 -16.98 5.31
CA THR A 133 2.75 -17.92 6.29
C THR A 133 3.85 -18.78 5.66
N GLY A 134 3.68 -19.21 4.40
CA GLY A 134 4.73 -19.89 3.65
C GLY A 134 5.95 -19.00 3.42
N ILE A 135 5.74 -17.76 2.97
CA ILE A 135 6.81 -16.79 2.73
C ILE A 135 7.66 -16.56 3.99
N ARG A 136 7.04 -16.29 5.15
CA ARG A 136 7.80 -16.02 6.39
C ARG A 136 8.55 -17.25 6.95
N GLN A 137 8.24 -18.45 6.47
CA GLN A 137 8.96 -19.67 6.86
C GLN A 137 10.26 -19.85 6.07
N THR A 138 10.33 -19.34 4.84
CA THR A 138 11.48 -19.54 3.94
C THR A 138 12.32 -18.28 3.77
N GLU A 139 11.70 -17.10 3.84
CA GLU A 139 12.36 -15.83 3.55
C GLU A 139 12.59 -15.01 4.83
N ARG A 140 13.73 -14.32 4.89
CA ARG A 140 14.09 -13.40 5.98
C ARG A 140 14.07 -11.93 5.59
N LYS A 141 14.27 -11.62 4.31
CA LYS A 141 14.20 -10.28 3.75
C LYS A 141 13.27 -10.31 2.54
N VAL A 142 12.18 -9.56 2.56
CA VAL A 142 11.14 -9.58 1.52
C VAL A 142 10.89 -8.18 0.99
N ARG A 143 10.95 -8.03 -0.34
CA ARG A 143 10.47 -6.85 -1.06
C ARG A 143 9.07 -7.11 -1.57
N LEU A 144 8.09 -6.47 -0.96
CA LEU A 144 6.68 -6.76 -1.13
C LEU A 144 6.01 -5.79 -2.12
N TYR A 145 5.39 -6.35 -3.15
CA TYR A 145 4.56 -5.63 -4.11
C TYR A 145 3.08 -5.78 -3.71
N LEU A 146 2.45 -4.66 -3.32
CA LEU A 146 1.06 -4.62 -2.85
C LEU A 146 0.10 -4.03 -3.89
N ASN A 147 -0.04 -4.71 -5.05
CA ASN A 147 -1.02 -4.34 -6.07
C ASN A 147 -2.40 -4.90 -5.74
N THR A 148 -2.90 -4.48 -4.58
CA THR A 148 -4.04 -5.09 -3.90
C THR A 148 -5.04 -4.06 -3.39
N HIS A 149 -6.22 -4.55 -3.03
CA HIS A 149 -7.18 -3.88 -2.15
C HIS A 149 -6.52 -3.54 -0.80
N SER A 150 -6.88 -2.41 -0.22
CA SER A 150 -6.24 -1.91 1.01
C SER A 150 -6.45 -2.83 2.21
N SER A 151 -7.57 -3.56 2.24
CA SER A 151 -7.80 -4.64 3.21
C SER A 151 -6.78 -5.78 3.13
N ILE A 152 -6.36 -6.16 1.91
CA ILE A 152 -5.32 -7.19 1.70
C ILE A 152 -3.97 -6.65 2.14
N ALA A 153 -3.68 -5.37 1.86
CA ALA A 153 -2.44 -4.73 2.34
C ALA A 153 -2.36 -4.75 3.87
N MET A 154 -3.45 -4.42 4.57
CA MET A 154 -3.52 -4.50 6.02
C MET A 154 -3.41 -5.94 6.54
N LEU A 155 -4.10 -6.89 5.90
CA LEU A 155 -3.95 -8.31 6.25
C LEU A 155 -2.52 -8.81 6.06
N ALA A 156 -1.84 -8.35 4.99
CA ALA A 156 -0.44 -8.69 4.76
C ALA A 156 0.46 -8.16 5.88
N GLY A 157 0.21 -6.94 6.34
CA GLY A 157 0.85 -6.38 7.53
C GLY A 157 0.66 -7.24 8.76
N LYS A 158 -0.56 -7.71 9.02
CA LYS A 158 -0.82 -8.63 10.13
C LYS A 158 -0.01 -9.94 10.02
N CYS A 159 0.02 -10.55 8.84
CA CYS A 159 0.75 -11.80 8.62
C CYS A 159 2.28 -11.64 8.75
N LEU A 160 2.79 -10.48 8.34
CA LEU A 160 4.20 -10.08 8.34
C LEU A 160 4.48 -9.03 9.42
N GLY A 161 3.81 -9.13 10.57
CA GLY A 161 4.01 -8.21 11.71
C GLY A 161 5.40 -8.34 12.34
N HIS A 162 5.71 -7.47 13.30
CA HIS A 162 7.01 -7.41 14.00
C HIS A 162 7.50 -8.76 14.55
N LYS A 163 6.59 -9.65 14.96
CA LYS A 163 6.91 -10.99 15.48
C LYS A 163 7.29 -12.01 14.40
N SER A 164 7.14 -11.67 13.12
CA SER A 164 7.46 -12.58 12.01
C SER A 164 8.96 -12.81 11.82
N GLY A 165 9.80 -11.87 12.28
CA GLY A 165 11.25 -11.91 12.05
C GLY A 165 11.62 -11.81 10.58
N VAL A 166 10.74 -11.23 9.76
CA VAL A 166 10.97 -10.93 8.34
C VAL A 166 11.17 -9.43 8.21
N GLU A 167 12.29 -9.03 7.62
CA GLU A 167 12.57 -7.65 7.24
C GLU A 167 11.83 -7.32 5.94
N ILE A 168 11.11 -6.19 5.91
CA ILE A 168 10.21 -5.84 4.82
C ILE A 168 10.61 -4.52 4.18
N GLU A 169 10.72 -4.55 2.85
CA GLU A 169 10.65 -3.37 1.99
C GLU A 169 9.34 -3.40 1.21
N LEU A 170 8.69 -2.24 1.04
CA LEU A 170 7.48 -2.12 0.25
C LEU A 170 7.79 -1.42 -1.08
N VAL A 171 7.28 -1.97 -2.18
CA VAL A 171 7.29 -1.25 -3.46
C VAL A 171 6.04 -0.38 -3.54
N GLN A 172 6.22 0.92 -3.33
CA GLN A 172 5.15 1.90 -3.39
C GLN A 172 5.07 2.51 -4.79
N LYS A 173 3.89 2.37 -5.41
CA LYS A 173 3.60 3.03 -6.69
C LYS A 173 3.38 4.51 -6.47
N GLY A 174 4.05 5.34 -7.26
CA GLY A 174 3.88 6.79 -7.30
C GLY A 174 3.57 7.29 -8.71
N ARG A 175 3.15 8.56 -8.81
CA ARG A 175 2.95 9.20 -10.13
C ARG A 175 4.23 9.27 -10.97
N MET A 176 5.38 9.32 -10.29
CA MET A 176 6.70 9.51 -10.90
C MET A 176 7.43 8.19 -11.18
N GLY A 177 6.83 7.06 -10.81
CA GLY A 177 7.48 5.76 -10.83
C GLY A 177 7.22 5.02 -9.53
N ASP A 178 7.68 3.77 -9.48
CA ASP A 178 7.70 2.98 -8.26
C ASP A 178 8.91 3.43 -7.42
N SER A 179 8.79 3.34 -6.10
CA SER A 179 9.86 3.62 -5.15
C SER A 179 9.89 2.52 -4.08
N ILE A 180 11.08 2.19 -3.58
CA ILE A 180 11.26 1.26 -2.47
C ILE A 180 11.14 2.04 -1.16
N TRP A 181 10.25 1.59 -0.27
CA TRP A 181 10.01 2.17 1.04
C TRP A 181 10.46 1.18 2.12
N SER A 182 11.32 1.64 3.01
CA SER A 182 11.88 0.88 4.13
C SER A 182 11.63 1.61 5.45
N GLU A 183 11.50 0.87 6.54
CA GLU A 183 11.40 1.45 7.89
C GLU A 183 12.71 2.14 8.33
N ASN A 184 13.84 1.75 7.72
CA ASN A 184 15.18 2.26 8.07
C ASN A 184 15.53 3.61 7.42
N GLU A 185 14.59 4.25 6.73
CA GLU A 185 14.79 5.57 6.11
C GLU A 185 14.71 6.69 7.15
N SER A 186 15.34 7.85 6.90
CA SER A 186 15.22 8.99 7.82
C SER A 186 13.77 9.47 7.93
N GLN A 187 13.35 9.78 9.15
CA GLN A 187 12.04 10.34 9.45
C GLN A 187 12.26 11.80 9.87
N ASP A 188 11.88 12.72 9.00
CA ASP A 188 11.99 14.17 9.24
C ASP A 188 10.61 14.86 9.12
N GLU A 189 9.54 14.09 8.96
CA GLU A 189 8.20 14.61 8.74
C GLU A 189 7.50 14.90 10.07
N PRO A 190 6.73 16.00 10.16
CA PRO A 190 5.99 16.32 11.37
C PRO A 190 4.89 15.30 11.67
N ASP A 191 4.55 15.19 12.95
CA ASP A 191 3.42 14.37 13.41
C ASP A 191 2.12 14.76 12.71
N ALA A 192 1.23 13.77 12.57
CA ALA A 192 -0.09 13.99 12.02
C ALA A 192 -0.93 14.86 12.96
N ILE A 193 -1.88 15.57 12.35
CA ILE A 193 -2.95 16.26 13.08
C ILE A 193 -4.01 15.20 13.39
N ILE A 194 -4.28 15.03 14.69
CA ILE A 194 -5.25 14.06 15.19
C ILE A 194 -6.34 14.81 15.95
N GLU A 195 -7.57 14.64 15.51
CA GLU A 195 -8.75 15.27 16.10
C GLU A 195 -9.73 14.20 16.55
N THR A 196 -10.34 14.37 17.73
CA THR A 196 -11.37 13.44 18.22
C THR A 196 -12.71 14.17 18.31
N GLU A 197 -13.76 13.54 17.81
CA GLU A 197 -15.13 14.01 17.93
C GLU A 197 -16.04 12.93 18.52
N THR A 198 -17.00 13.34 19.33
CA THR A 198 -18.08 12.47 19.81
C THR A 198 -19.24 12.53 18.83
N VAL A 199 -19.66 11.38 18.31
CA VAL A 199 -20.76 11.25 17.33
C VAL A 199 -21.96 10.45 17.84
N GLY A 200 -21.81 9.79 18.99
CA GLY A 200 -22.85 8.97 19.59
C GLY A 200 -22.50 8.54 21.02
N THR A 201 -23.29 7.62 21.55
CA THR A 201 -23.10 7.05 22.90
C THR A 201 -22.59 5.60 22.89
N GLY A 202 -22.33 5.05 21.71
CA GLY A 202 -21.83 3.68 21.58
C GLY A 202 -20.39 3.52 22.06
N SER A 203 -20.00 2.28 22.35
CA SER A 203 -18.67 1.95 22.89
C SER A 203 -17.58 1.86 21.82
N ASP A 204 -17.95 1.65 20.56
CA ASP A 204 -17.01 1.46 19.46
C ASP A 204 -16.39 2.80 19.06
N VAL A 205 -15.22 2.71 18.42
CA VAL A 205 -14.47 3.87 17.97
C VAL A 205 -14.12 3.72 16.50
N ALA A 206 -14.33 4.79 15.74
CA ALA A 206 -13.86 4.89 14.37
C ALA A 206 -12.53 5.62 14.30
N VAL A 207 -11.58 5.08 13.54
CA VAL A 207 -10.40 5.80 13.06
C VAL A 207 -10.60 6.12 11.59
N VAL A 208 -10.51 7.39 11.22
CA VAL A 208 -10.61 7.85 9.84
C VAL A 208 -9.25 8.34 9.36
N LEU A 209 -8.65 7.63 8.42
CA LEU A 209 -7.34 7.97 7.85
C LEU A 209 -7.52 8.82 6.59
N SER A 210 -7.38 10.14 6.74
CA SER A 210 -7.45 11.09 5.63
C SER A 210 -6.06 11.44 5.11
N ILE A 211 -5.38 10.47 4.51
CA ILE A 211 -3.96 10.60 4.12
C ILE A 211 -3.83 10.92 2.63
N ALA A 212 -4.36 10.05 1.76
CA ALA A 212 -4.29 10.25 0.31
C ALA A 212 -5.38 11.21 -0.20
N ARG A 213 -6.45 11.41 0.59
CA ARG A 213 -7.59 12.32 0.37
C ARG A 213 -8.40 12.46 1.66
N ASN A 214 -9.25 13.49 1.76
CA ASN A 214 -10.17 13.64 2.88
C ASN A 214 -11.28 12.57 2.85
N ALA A 215 -11.31 11.71 3.86
CA ALA A 215 -12.33 10.67 4.04
C ALA A 215 -13.40 11.04 5.07
N LEU A 216 -13.16 12.04 5.93
CA LEU A 216 -14.00 12.35 7.08
C LEU A 216 -15.47 12.62 6.71
N PRO A 217 -15.81 13.49 5.73
CA PRO A 217 -17.21 13.80 5.44
C PRO A 217 -18.04 12.56 5.08
N LYS A 218 -17.45 11.64 4.30
CA LYS A 218 -18.11 10.40 3.88
C LYS A 218 -18.16 9.36 5.00
N ALA A 219 -17.06 9.19 5.74
CA ALA A 219 -17.02 8.27 6.86
C ALA A 219 -18.04 8.69 7.93
N ARG A 220 -18.07 9.97 8.31
CA ARG A 220 -19.02 10.51 9.29
C ARG A 220 -20.47 10.29 8.85
N ALA A 221 -20.81 10.59 7.61
CA ALA A 221 -22.16 10.35 7.08
C ALA A 221 -22.56 8.87 7.16
N TYR A 222 -21.65 7.98 6.74
CA TYR A 222 -21.89 6.53 6.82
C TYR A 222 -22.03 6.03 8.27
N ILE A 223 -21.19 6.50 9.18
CA ILE A 223 -21.20 6.13 10.61
C ILE A 223 -22.54 6.50 11.24
N LEU A 224 -22.99 7.75 11.06
CA LEU A 224 -24.25 8.23 11.63
C LEU A 224 -25.48 7.46 11.11
N GLU A 225 -25.43 6.96 9.87
CA GLU A 225 -26.53 6.23 9.27
C GLU A 225 -26.50 4.72 9.58
N ASN A 226 -25.32 4.10 9.66
CA ASN A 226 -25.18 2.65 9.60
C ASN A 226 -24.46 2.02 10.81
N GLN A 227 -23.83 2.80 11.68
CA GLN A 227 -22.98 2.30 12.75
C GLN A 227 -23.30 2.98 14.09
N PRO A 228 -24.48 2.72 14.69
CA PRO A 228 -24.92 3.37 15.92
C PRO A 228 -24.04 3.02 17.15
N ASP A 229 -23.31 1.91 17.08
CA ASP A 229 -22.41 1.46 18.15
C ASP A 229 -21.11 2.29 18.23
N ILE A 230 -20.82 3.12 17.22
CA ILE A 230 -19.67 4.02 17.21
C ILE A 230 -20.00 5.31 17.95
N GLY A 231 -19.35 5.54 19.09
CA GLY A 231 -19.52 6.76 19.89
C GLY A 231 -18.53 7.87 19.56
N ARG A 232 -17.35 7.53 19.05
CA ARG A 232 -16.25 8.48 18.80
C ARG A 232 -15.61 8.27 17.44
N ILE A 233 -15.21 9.36 16.79
CA ILE A 233 -14.35 9.35 15.60
C ILE A 233 -13.02 10.00 15.98
N ILE A 234 -11.93 9.28 15.74
CA ILE A 234 -10.55 9.77 15.74
C ILE A 234 -10.18 10.00 14.27
N HIS A 235 -9.96 11.25 13.89
CA HIS A 235 -9.61 11.65 12.53
C HIS A 235 -8.13 11.99 12.45
N LEU A 236 -7.42 11.29 11.57
CA LEU A 236 -5.99 11.52 11.33
C LEU A 236 -5.79 12.15 9.95
N THR A 237 -5.02 13.25 9.92
CA THR A 237 -4.58 13.93 8.70
C THR A 237 -3.07 14.24 8.78
N PRO A 238 -2.27 13.97 7.74
CA PRO A 238 -0.86 14.37 7.73
C PRO A 238 -0.72 15.88 7.95
N ALA A 239 0.32 16.35 8.64
CA ALA A 239 0.48 17.78 8.96
C ALA A 239 0.49 18.68 7.71
N ASN A 240 1.06 18.16 6.61
CA ASN A 240 1.13 18.82 5.30
C ASN A 240 -0.18 18.70 4.49
N GLY A 241 -1.27 18.24 5.11
CA GLY A 241 -2.55 17.97 4.47
C GLY A 241 -2.60 16.64 3.71
N HIS A 242 -3.78 16.29 3.20
CA HIS A 242 -4.01 15.06 2.46
C HIS A 242 -3.64 15.18 0.97
N GLY A 243 -3.21 14.08 0.37
CA GLY A 243 -2.81 14.05 -1.03
C GLY A 243 -1.92 12.86 -1.40
N GLN A 244 -1.72 12.69 -2.71
CA GLN A 244 -0.94 11.57 -3.28
C GLN A 244 0.57 11.61 -2.93
N ARG A 245 1.04 12.67 -2.26
CA ARG A 245 2.44 12.87 -1.84
C ARG A 245 2.55 13.23 -0.35
N SER A 246 1.49 12.96 0.41
CA SER A 246 1.43 13.28 1.84
C SER A 246 2.26 12.33 2.68
N VAL A 247 2.52 11.12 2.19
CA VAL A 247 3.50 10.18 2.77
C VAL A 247 4.75 10.22 1.91
N LYS A 248 5.93 10.33 2.54
CA LYS A 248 7.20 10.58 1.83
C LYS A 248 7.98 9.32 1.51
N ASN A 249 8.07 8.44 2.48
CA ASN A 249 8.93 7.27 2.49
C ASN A 249 8.37 6.22 3.47
N GLY A 250 9.08 5.10 3.63
CA GLY A 250 8.66 4.01 4.50
C GLY A 250 8.59 4.40 5.97
N SER A 251 9.61 5.10 6.48
CA SER A 251 9.64 5.55 7.89
C SER A 251 8.51 6.52 8.24
N HIS A 252 8.11 7.43 7.34
CA HIS A 252 6.91 8.25 7.55
C HIS A 252 5.63 7.39 7.54
N ALA A 253 5.55 6.35 6.71
CA ALA A 253 4.41 5.44 6.73
C ALA A 253 4.31 4.64 8.04
N VAL A 254 5.44 4.23 8.61
CA VAL A 254 5.55 3.59 9.95
C VAL A 254 5.09 4.56 11.03
N ALA A 255 5.65 5.78 11.08
CA ALA A 255 5.30 6.78 12.09
C ALA A 255 3.80 7.11 12.11
N LEU A 256 3.15 7.15 10.94
CA LEU A 256 1.70 7.34 10.84
C LEU A 256 0.91 6.15 11.40
N ALA A 257 1.38 4.91 11.19
CA ALA A 257 0.75 3.71 11.74
C ALA A 257 0.94 3.63 13.27
N GLU A 258 2.11 3.99 13.79
CA GLU A 258 2.40 4.08 15.22
C GLU A 258 1.52 5.12 15.91
N GLN A 259 1.40 6.32 15.35
CA GLN A 259 0.50 7.36 15.86
C GLN A 259 -0.96 6.90 15.93
N VAL A 260 -1.44 6.10 14.96
CA VAL A 260 -2.77 5.48 15.05
C VAL A 260 -2.83 4.49 16.20
N SER A 261 -1.81 3.64 16.34
CA SER A 261 -1.74 2.62 17.39
C SER A 261 -1.76 3.23 18.78
N ASP A 262 -0.99 4.31 18.99
CA ASP A 262 -0.88 5.02 20.26
C ASP A 262 -2.22 5.64 20.64
N VAL A 263 -2.83 6.42 19.74
CA VAL A 263 -4.11 7.10 20.04
C VAL A 263 -5.26 6.11 20.25
N VAL A 264 -5.26 4.96 19.56
CA VAL A 264 -6.27 3.92 19.80
C VAL A 264 -6.06 3.24 21.15
N THR A 265 -4.81 3.00 21.53
CA THR A 265 -4.47 2.39 22.83
C THR A 265 -4.82 3.34 23.97
N ASP A 266 -4.53 4.64 23.81
CA ASP A 266 -4.91 5.69 24.75
C ASP A 266 -6.42 5.92 24.86
N ALA A 267 -7.19 5.51 23.84
CA ALA A 267 -8.65 5.59 23.88
C ALA A 267 -9.29 4.57 24.85
N ASP A 268 -8.50 3.64 25.39
CA ASP A 268 -8.83 2.63 26.41
C ASP A 268 -10.18 1.96 26.13
N LEU A 269 -10.25 1.29 24.99
CA LEU A 269 -11.50 0.67 24.51
C LEU A 269 -11.91 -0.49 25.42
N PRO A 270 -13.22 -0.62 25.76
CA PRO A 270 -13.74 -1.82 26.40
C PRO A 270 -13.39 -3.07 25.59
N VAL A 271 -13.26 -4.22 26.27
CA VAL A 271 -12.88 -5.50 25.63
C VAL A 271 -13.86 -5.90 24.51
N GLU A 272 -15.13 -5.57 24.68
CA GLU A 272 -16.21 -5.86 23.73
C GLU A 272 -16.27 -4.86 22.56
N ALA A 273 -15.60 -3.71 22.68
CA ALA A 273 -15.65 -2.67 21.68
C ALA A 273 -14.84 -3.04 20.43
N SER A 274 -15.36 -2.63 19.28
CA SER A 274 -14.69 -2.77 17.99
C SER A 274 -14.02 -1.47 17.55
N LEU A 275 -12.89 -1.60 16.86
CA LEU A 275 -12.21 -0.51 16.19
C LEU A 275 -12.57 -0.50 14.70
N HIS A 276 -13.21 0.58 14.23
CA HIS A 276 -13.64 0.73 12.84
C HIS A 276 -12.66 1.63 12.06
N ILE A 277 -11.91 1.06 11.13
CA ILE A 277 -10.83 1.76 10.41
C ILE A 277 -11.29 2.14 9.00
N PHE A 278 -11.64 3.40 8.81
CA PHE A 278 -12.01 4.01 7.54
C PHE A 278 -10.76 4.55 6.85
N SER A 279 -10.21 3.79 5.90
CA SER A 279 -8.93 4.13 5.31
C SER A 279 -9.04 4.77 3.93
N ALA A 280 -8.46 5.97 3.81
CA ALA A 280 -8.06 6.57 2.55
C ALA A 280 -6.54 6.82 2.54
N ALA A 281 -5.78 5.77 2.83
CA ALA A 281 -4.32 5.79 2.90
C ALA A 281 -3.65 4.95 1.80
N PRO A 282 -2.38 5.22 1.46
CA PRO A 282 -1.57 4.31 0.64
C PRO A 282 -1.49 2.91 1.25
N ASN A 283 -1.33 1.88 0.41
CA ASN A 283 -1.20 0.50 0.89
C ASN A 283 -0.03 0.31 1.85
N ALA A 284 1.05 1.09 1.72
CA ALA A 284 2.15 1.07 2.68
C ALA A 284 1.70 1.42 4.12
N VAL A 285 0.92 2.49 4.31
CA VAL A 285 0.41 2.85 5.63
C VAL A 285 -0.53 1.76 6.16
N ASN A 286 -1.42 1.24 5.31
CA ASN A 286 -2.32 0.16 5.73
C ASN A 286 -1.57 -1.13 6.11
N PHE A 287 -0.48 -1.44 5.41
CA PHE A 287 0.41 -2.55 5.73
C PHE A 287 1.02 -2.36 7.12
N TYR A 288 1.68 -1.22 7.38
CA TYR A 288 2.28 -0.97 8.69
C TYR A 288 1.23 -0.95 9.81
N LEU A 289 0.06 -0.35 9.60
CA LEU A 289 -1.06 -0.43 10.55
C LEU A 289 -1.50 -1.87 10.82
N GLY A 290 -1.48 -2.73 9.80
CA GLY A 290 -1.73 -4.16 9.91
C GLY A 290 -0.80 -4.85 10.92
N GLN A 291 0.46 -4.42 11.01
CA GLN A 291 1.45 -4.99 11.94
C GLN A 291 1.13 -4.70 13.41
N HIS A 292 0.32 -3.67 13.69
CA HIS A 292 -0.13 -3.31 15.04
C HIS A 292 -1.43 -3.99 15.45
N THR A 293 -2.11 -4.72 14.56
CA THR A 293 -3.46 -5.27 14.82
C THR A 293 -3.56 -6.17 16.05
N ASP A 294 -2.49 -6.83 16.48
CA ASP A 294 -2.44 -7.58 17.74
C ASP A 294 -2.74 -6.72 18.98
N PHE A 295 -2.47 -5.42 18.92
CA PHE A 295 -2.64 -4.46 20.02
C PHE A 295 -3.94 -3.65 19.91
N LEU A 296 -4.60 -3.68 18.75
CA LEU A 296 -5.77 -2.84 18.45
C LEU A 296 -7.13 -3.50 18.75
N GLY A 297 -7.13 -4.71 19.32
CA GLY A 297 -8.37 -5.43 19.62
C GLY A 297 -9.15 -5.85 18.36
N THR A 298 -10.48 -5.93 18.42
CA THR A 298 -11.29 -6.34 17.26
C THR A 298 -11.34 -5.22 16.22
N CYS A 299 -10.48 -5.33 15.21
CA CYS A 299 -10.49 -4.38 14.09
C CYS A 299 -11.52 -4.75 13.04
N VAL A 300 -12.12 -3.71 12.47
CA VAL A 300 -13.01 -3.74 11.33
C VAL A 300 -12.46 -2.77 10.29
N PHE A 301 -12.12 -3.26 9.11
CA PHE A 301 -11.62 -2.38 8.05
C PHE A 301 -12.73 -1.87 7.13
N TYR A 302 -12.55 -0.67 6.58
CA TYR A 302 -13.51 0.04 5.74
C TYR A 302 -12.74 0.65 4.56
N GLU A 303 -12.87 0.06 3.36
CA GLU A 303 -12.31 0.61 2.12
C GLU A 303 -13.15 1.73 1.50
N LEU A 304 -12.53 2.88 1.21
CA LEU A 304 -13.20 3.97 0.51
C LEU A 304 -13.27 3.72 -1.00
N THR A 305 -14.42 3.29 -1.51
CA THR A 305 -14.67 3.11 -2.95
C THR A 305 -15.24 4.38 -3.61
N PHE A 306 -14.95 4.55 -4.90
CA PHE A 306 -15.50 5.62 -5.74
C PHE A 306 -15.97 5.00 -7.06
N ASN A 307 -17.19 4.48 -7.09
CA ASN A 307 -17.86 4.16 -8.35
C ASN A 307 -18.78 5.31 -8.73
N ALA A 308 -18.74 5.73 -10.00
CA ALA A 308 -19.65 6.76 -10.52
C ALA A 308 -21.14 6.33 -10.50
N ASN A 309 -21.41 5.03 -10.33
CA ASN A 309 -22.75 4.44 -10.29
C ASN A 309 -23.21 4.02 -8.88
N GLU A 310 -22.43 4.27 -7.83
CA GLU A 310 -22.83 3.94 -6.45
C GLU A 310 -22.92 5.24 -5.62
N MET A 311 -24.08 5.48 -5.00
CA MET A 311 -24.35 6.70 -4.23
C MET A 311 -23.70 6.72 -2.84
N ALA A 312 -23.15 5.60 -2.36
CA ALA A 312 -22.52 5.50 -1.03
C ALA A 312 -21.26 4.62 -1.06
N PRO A 313 -20.25 4.91 -0.22
CA PRO A 313 -19.09 4.03 -0.06
C PRO A 313 -19.53 2.69 0.53
N THR A 314 -19.27 1.61 -0.21
CA THR A 314 -19.44 0.26 0.32
C THR A 314 -18.20 -0.09 1.11
N PHE A 315 -18.38 -0.49 2.36
CA PHE A 315 -17.29 -0.90 3.20
C PHE A 315 -17.32 -2.41 3.43
N LEU A 316 -16.19 -3.05 3.16
CA LEU A 316 -15.97 -4.46 3.43
C LEU A 316 -15.55 -4.63 4.90
N HIS A 317 -16.47 -5.01 5.79
CA HIS A 317 -16.19 -5.26 7.20
C HIS A 317 -15.33 -6.52 7.39
N LEU A 318 -14.08 -6.36 7.82
CA LEU A 318 -13.15 -7.47 8.03
C LEU A 318 -12.70 -7.56 9.48
N ARG A 319 -13.08 -8.64 10.17
CA ARG A 319 -12.68 -8.91 11.55
C ARG A 319 -11.33 -9.62 11.61
N PHE A 320 -10.35 -8.98 12.23
CA PHE A 320 -8.98 -9.53 12.29
C PHE A 320 -8.75 -10.47 13.48
N ASN A 321 -9.39 -10.30 14.65
CA ASN A 321 -8.94 -10.92 15.92
C ASN A 321 -9.91 -11.89 16.62
N HIS A 322 -10.83 -12.57 15.91
CA HIS A 322 -11.72 -13.53 16.56
C HIS A 322 -11.12 -14.95 16.65
N HIS A 323 -10.96 -15.48 17.87
CA HIS A 323 -10.91 -16.92 18.15
C HIS A 323 -12.36 -17.44 18.24
N GLY A 324 -12.99 -17.72 17.10
CA GLY A 324 -14.35 -18.22 17.07
C GLY A 324 -14.97 -18.20 15.68
N THR A 325 -15.86 -19.15 15.43
CA THR A 325 -16.47 -19.40 14.11
C THR A 325 -17.56 -18.40 13.75
N SER A 326 -17.53 -17.95 12.49
CA SER A 326 -18.62 -17.31 11.73
C SER A 326 -19.02 -15.88 12.11
N THR A 327 -18.88 -14.95 11.15
CA THR A 327 -19.87 -13.87 11.00
C THR A 327 -19.96 -13.44 9.53
N SER A 328 -21.22 -13.37 9.08
CA SER A 328 -21.73 -13.22 7.72
C SER A 328 -21.31 -11.91 7.03
N VAL A 329 -21.01 -11.96 5.74
CA VAL A 329 -21.02 -10.77 4.88
C VAL A 329 -22.49 -10.40 4.61
N GLN A 330 -22.98 -9.32 5.20
CA GLN A 330 -24.24 -8.71 4.75
C GLN A 330 -23.93 -7.64 3.71
N ARG A 331 -24.34 -7.87 2.46
CA ARG A 331 -24.59 -6.77 1.51
C ARG A 331 -25.76 -5.95 2.06
N ILE A 332 -25.49 -4.75 2.56
CA ILE A 332 -26.56 -3.78 2.80
C ILE A 332 -26.91 -3.16 1.44
N PHE A 333 -27.98 -3.64 0.81
CA PHE A 333 -28.63 -2.93 -0.29
C PHE A 333 -29.57 -1.90 0.33
N SER A 334 -29.29 -0.60 0.21
CA SER A 334 -30.32 0.41 0.42
C SER A 334 -31.31 0.31 -0.75
N LYS A 335 -32.51 -0.21 -0.50
CA LYS A 335 -33.62 -0.17 -1.46
C LYS A 335 -34.05 1.28 -1.66
N TYR A 336 -33.83 1.80 -2.87
CA TYR A 336 -34.81 2.71 -3.49
C TYR A 336 -35.40 1.97 -4.70
N GLN A 337 -36.45 1.19 -4.43
CA GLN A 337 -37.54 1.03 -5.38
C GLN A 337 -38.68 1.87 -4.82
N ALA A 338 -38.96 3.00 -5.45
CA ALA A 338 -40.25 3.68 -5.38
C ALA A 338 -40.39 4.50 -6.67
N ASP A 339 -41.29 4.02 -7.52
CA ASP A 339 -41.97 4.61 -8.69
C ASP A 339 -41.16 5.23 -9.85
#